data_AF-A0A7V4G8M6-F1
#
_entry.id   AF-A0A7V4G8M6-F1
#
_cell.length_a   1.000
_cell.length_b   1.000
_cell.length_c   1.000
_cell.angle_alpha   90.00
_cell.angle_beta   90.00
_cell.angle_gamma   90.00
#
_symmetry.space_group_name_H-M   'P 1'
#
loop_
_entity.id
_entity.type
_entity.pdbx_description
1 polymer ?
#
loop_
_entity_poly.entity_id
_entity_poly.type
_entity_poly.pdbx_seq_one_letter_code
_entity_poly.pdbx_strand_id
1 'polypeptide(L)'
;METVKLEEIRCAEPFTNLFPIAPAVLTRVQDDMQKHGYDISQPIILWAEEGVVVDGHTRLAAAKNLGLKEIPVHRKSFADEDEALAYAIHNQRHRRNLTDAEIIRCIEVLDRRKKQGEGQERDKGQFQPKASHEAIGKSAQDTAKVVGISRAKVERARTVLQHAEEPLKEAVQAGEMSINQAYQLTQEKRKLQDTGKAVFNRTNDNIKWASWTWNPVTGCKHGCPYCYARDIAARFYGNGGFEPRFHPERLHAPVNTKPPKTGDPIGTRNVFVCSMADLFGNWVPQEWIDQVIEAVRQAPQWNFLFLTKNPARLVGIDWPHNAWVGTTVDCQARVAAAEKAFAKIKATVKFLSCEPLLEQLTFKNLKPFDWLIIGPKRVGKDHEQPKWKWVENLLSQARKADIQVYFKPQLLIRPREYPEPEIRTAWQREARSG
;
A
#
# COMPACT_ATOMS: atom_id res chain seq x y z
N MET A 1 -27.95 13.43 40.61
CA MET A 1 -28.82 13.26 39.44
C MET A 1 -30.06 14.07 39.72
N GLU A 2 -30.51 14.81 38.72
CA GLU A 2 -31.75 15.59 38.79
C GLU A 2 -32.57 15.30 37.53
N THR A 3 -33.86 15.60 37.60
CA THR A 3 -34.78 15.47 36.48
C THR A 3 -34.98 16.84 35.85
N VAL A 4 -34.80 16.96 34.54
CA VAL A 4 -34.89 18.23 33.80
C VAL A 4 -35.90 18.10 32.66
N LYS A 5 -36.65 19.18 32.41
CA LYS A 5 -37.60 19.24 31.30
C LYS A 5 -36.88 19.24 29.96
N LEU A 6 -37.39 18.49 28.99
CA LEU A 6 -36.71 18.35 27.68
C LEU A 6 -36.56 19.68 26.93
N GLU A 7 -37.46 20.64 27.18
CA GLU A 7 -37.45 21.97 26.57
C GLU A 7 -36.30 22.86 27.07
N GLU A 8 -35.75 22.56 28.25
CA GLU A 8 -34.63 23.29 28.86
C GLU A 8 -33.27 22.78 28.38
N ILE A 9 -33.24 21.62 27.70
CA ILE A 9 -32.00 20.97 27.26
C ILE A 9 -31.54 21.48 25.90
N ARG A 10 -30.35 22.09 25.86
CA ARG A 10 -29.74 22.63 24.64
C ARG A 10 -28.72 21.67 24.03
N CYS A 11 -28.74 21.57 22.71
CA CYS A 11 -27.69 20.91 21.92
C CYS A 11 -26.92 22.00 21.17
N ALA A 12 -25.60 21.95 21.19
CA ALA A 12 -24.74 22.88 20.45
C ALA A 12 -23.63 22.14 19.70
N GLU A 13 -23.07 22.81 18.70
CA GLU A 13 -21.78 22.42 18.13
C GLU A 13 -20.67 22.68 19.14
N PRO A 14 -19.60 21.86 19.15
CA PRO A 14 -19.33 20.71 18.28
C PRO A 14 -19.94 19.39 18.77
N PHE A 15 -20.52 19.32 19.97
CA PHE A 15 -20.98 18.08 20.61
C PHE A 15 -22.04 17.33 19.78
N THR A 16 -22.94 18.08 19.13
CA THR A 16 -24.03 17.52 18.33
C THR A 16 -23.53 16.71 17.11
N ASN A 17 -22.48 17.19 16.43
CA ASN A 17 -21.93 16.55 15.23
C ASN A 17 -20.70 15.66 15.49
N LEU A 18 -20.14 15.68 16.70
CA LEU A 18 -18.95 14.91 17.04
C LEU A 18 -19.18 13.39 16.83
N PHE A 19 -20.35 12.90 17.26
CA PHE A 19 -20.78 11.51 17.10
C PHE A 19 -22.19 11.45 16.49
N PRO A 20 -22.31 11.40 15.15
CA PRO A 20 -23.60 11.33 14.48
C PRO A 20 -24.45 10.16 14.95
N ILE A 21 -25.75 10.40 15.12
CA ILE A 21 -26.70 9.38 15.57
C ILE A 21 -26.97 8.41 14.42
N ALA A 22 -26.50 7.17 14.56
CA ALA A 22 -26.84 6.11 13.61
C ALA A 22 -28.32 5.73 13.75
N PRO A 23 -29.13 5.72 12.66
CA PRO A 23 -30.56 5.44 12.72
C PRO A 23 -30.89 4.12 13.43
N ALA A 24 -30.16 3.04 13.13
CA ALA A 24 -30.35 1.75 13.78
C ALA A 24 -30.11 1.78 15.30
N VAL A 25 -29.16 2.60 15.76
CA VAL A 25 -28.88 2.77 17.20
C VAL A 25 -30.00 3.58 17.85
N LEU A 26 -30.49 4.63 17.19
CA LEU A 26 -31.61 5.41 17.67
C LEU A 26 -32.86 4.55 17.85
N THR A 27 -33.23 3.77 16.82
CA THR A 27 -34.37 2.84 16.89
C THR A 27 -34.23 1.86 18.04
N ARG A 28 -33.07 1.22 18.19
CA ARG A 28 -32.82 0.29 19.31
C ARG A 28 -32.95 0.95 20.68
N VAL A 29 -32.43 2.16 20.85
CA VAL A 29 -32.54 2.90 22.12
C VAL A 29 -33.98 3.35 22.36
N GLN A 30 -34.72 3.72 21.33
CA GLN A 30 -36.15 4.05 21.43
C GLN A 30 -36.98 2.85 21.84
N ASP A 31 -36.81 1.69 21.20
CA ASP A 31 -37.55 0.47 21.49
C ASP A 31 -37.31 0.00 22.93
N ASP A 32 -36.04 0.05 23.38
CA ASP A 32 -35.66 -0.27 24.75
C ASP A 32 -36.29 0.70 25.76
N MET A 33 -36.21 2.00 25.48
CA MET A 33 -36.79 3.05 26.34
C MET A 33 -38.32 2.98 26.38
N GLN A 34 -38.98 2.58 25.29
CA GLN A 34 -40.43 2.39 25.24
C GLN A 34 -40.86 1.17 26.08
N LYS A 35 -40.07 0.10 26.06
CA LYS A 35 -40.38 -1.16 26.75
C LYS A 35 -40.06 -1.12 28.24
N HIS A 36 -38.96 -0.47 28.62
CA HIS A 36 -38.40 -0.52 29.97
C HIS A 36 -38.40 0.83 30.70
N GLY A 37 -38.82 1.91 30.02
CA GLY A 37 -38.65 3.27 30.51
C GLY A 37 -37.23 3.79 30.31
N TYR A 38 -36.96 5.03 30.72
CA TYR A 38 -35.62 5.60 30.63
C TYR A 38 -34.68 4.92 31.64
N ASP A 39 -33.57 4.35 31.19
CA ASP A 39 -32.53 3.79 32.06
C ASP A 39 -31.81 4.90 32.84
N ILE A 40 -32.19 5.06 34.11
CA ILE A 40 -31.63 6.07 35.01
C ILE A 40 -30.14 5.86 35.31
N SER A 41 -29.59 4.66 35.08
CA SER A 41 -28.16 4.40 35.26
C SER A 41 -27.30 5.03 34.16
N GLN A 42 -27.95 5.47 33.08
CA GLN A 42 -27.34 6.04 31.89
C GLN A 42 -27.86 7.47 31.62
N PRO A 43 -27.66 8.43 32.55
CA PRO A 43 -28.17 9.78 32.40
C PRO A 43 -27.54 10.50 31.20
N ILE A 44 -28.19 11.57 30.75
CA ILE A 44 -27.58 12.55 29.83
C ILE A 44 -26.61 13.43 30.62
N ILE A 45 -25.42 13.66 30.06
CA ILE A 45 -24.42 14.53 30.67
C ILE A 45 -24.60 15.94 30.13
N LEU A 46 -24.94 16.88 31.01
CA LEU A 46 -25.01 18.30 30.69
C LEU A 46 -23.78 19.02 31.22
N TRP A 47 -23.26 19.96 30.44
CA TRP A 47 -22.33 20.96 30.93
C TRP A 47 -23.08 21.89 31.89
N ALA A 48 -22.67 21.91 33.15
CA ALA A 48 -23.36 22.65 34.21
C ALA A 48 -23.45 24.16 33.92
N GLU A 49 -22.36 24.76 33.43
CA GLU A 49 -22.22 26.20 33.20
C GLU A 49 -22.97 26.66 31.94
N GLU A 50 -22.92 25.88 30.85
CA GLU A 50 -23.48 26.27 29.55
C GLU A 50 -24.88 25.67 29.28
N GLY A 51 -25.30 24.65 30.04
CA GLY A 51 -26.57 23.95 29.84
C GLY A 51 -26.63 23.11 28.55
N VAL A 52 -25.47 22.77 27.97
CA VAL A 52 -25.33 22.05 26.71
C VAL A 52 -25.11 20.55 26.96
N VAL A 53 -25.69 19.71 26.11
CA VAL A 53 -25.46 18.26 26.12
C VAL A 53 -24.03 17.95 25.65
N VAL A 54 -23.27 17.27 26.50
CA VAL A 54 -21.90 16.81 26.21
C VAL A 54 -21.88 15.33 25.82
N ASP A 55 -22.76 14.51 26.42
CA ASP A 55 -22.90 13.09 26.09
C ASP A 55 -24.34 12.61 26.30
N GLY A 56 -24.77 11.64 25.47
CA GLY A 56 -26.12 11.08 25.52
C GLY A 56 -27.09 11.61 24.45
N HIS A 57 -26.59 12.22 23.37
CA HIS A 57 -27.43 12.75 22.27
C HIS A 57 -28.43 11.74 21.70
N THR A 58 -28.04 10.47 21.53
CA THR A 58 -28.96 9.42 21.06
C THR A 58 -30.09 9.15 22.06
N ARG A 59 -29.79 9.14 23.37
CA ARG A 59 -30.81 8.97 24.42
C ARG A 59 -31.75 10.17 24.46
N LEU A 60 -31.22 11.38 24.29
CA LEU A 60 -32.03 12.59 24.21
C LEU A 60 -32.97 12.57 22.99
N ALA A 61 -32.46 12.19 21.82
CA ALA A 61 -33.27 12.07 20.61
C ALA A 61 -34.37 11.01 20.76
N ALA A 62 -34.05 9.87 21.36
CA ALA A 62 -35.03 8.82 21.65
C ALA A 62 -36.14 9.32 22.60
N ALA A 63 -35.76 9.98 23.70
CA ALA A 63 -36.69 10.55 24.66
C ALA A 63 -37.61 11.61 24.04
N LYS A 64 -37.07 12.48 23.16
CA LYS A 64 -37.85 13.46 22.39
C LYS A 64 -38.88 12.79 21.49
N ASN A 65 -38.48 11.75 20.76
CA ASN A 65 -39.37 11.03 19.85
C ASN A 65 -40.50 10.29 20.58
N LEU A 66 -40.26 9.85 21.82
CA LEU A 66 -41.27 9.21 22.68
C LEU A 66 -42.15 10.22 23.43
N GLY A 67 -41.90 11.53 23.27
CA GLY A 67 -42.70 12.58 23.89
C GLY A 67 -42.56 12.68 25.42
N LEU A 68 -41.44 12.20 25.99
CA LEU A 68 -41.17 12.36 27.42
C LEU A 68 -41.14 13.85 27.78
N LYS A 69 -41.64 14.20 28.97
CA LYS A 69 -41.64 15.57 29.46
C LYS A 69 -40.36 15.92 30.23
N GLU A 70 -39.81 14.91 30.89
CA GLU A 70 -38.73 15.03 31.85
C GLU A 70 -37.79 13.82 31.75
N ILE A 71 -36.48 14.05 31.90
CA ILE A 71 -35.46 13.00 31.84
C ILE A 71 -34.38 13.20 32.91
N PRO A 72 -33.74 12.11 33.38
CA PRO A 72 -32.63 12.21 34.32
C PRO A 72 -31.37 12.75 33.62
N VAL A 73 -30.76 13.75 34.25
CA VAL A 73 -29.50 14.35 33.80
C VAL A 73 -28.47 14.35 34.92
N HIS A 74 -27.21 14.34 34.51
CA HIS A 74 -26.07 14.60 35.37
C HIS A 74 -25.37 15.86 34.89
N ARG A 75 -25.44 16.93 35.69
CA ARG A 75 -24.65 18.14 35.45
C ARG A 75 -23.21 17.91 35.90
N LYS A 76 -22.29 18.16 34.98
CA LYS A 76 -20.85 18.12 35.22
C LYS A 76 -20.26 19.47 34.86
N SER A 77 -19.45 20.00 35.76
CA SER A 77 -18.67 21.21 35.49
C SER A 77 -17.45 20.88 34.64
N PHE A 78 -17.17 21.76 33.69
CA PHE A 78 -15.95 21.74 32.87
C PHE A 78 -15.37 23.15 32.87
N ALA A 79 -14.05 23.26 32.97
CA ALA A 79 -13.34 24.54 32.98
C ALA A 79 -13.51 25.29 31.65
N ASP A 80 -13.50 24.53 30.55
CA ASP A 80 -13.69 25.02 29.20
C ASP A 80 -14.28 23.92 28.32
N GLU A 81 -14.58 24.28 27.08
CA GLU A 81 -15.15 23.34 26.12
C GLU A 81 -14.12 22.28 25.67
N ASP A 82 -12.82 22.54 25.77
CA ASP A 82 -11.78 21.56 25.41
C ASP A 82 -11.77 20.40 26.42
N GLU A 83 -11.95 20.68 27.71
CA GLU A 83 -12.16 19.68 28.75
C GLU A 83 -13.46 18.88 28.52
N ALA A 84 -14.56 19.58 28.19
CA ALA A 84 -15.84 18.94 27.86
C ALA A 84 -15.74 18.03 26.62
N LEU A 85 -15.02 18.45 25.58
CA LEU A 85 -14.74 17.66 24.38
C LEU A 85 -13.88 16.44 24.70
N ALA A 86 -12.80 16.62 25.46
CA ALA A 86 -11.96 15.51 25.87
C ALA A 86 -12.77 14.47 26.66
N TYR A 87 -13.70 14.92 27.51
CA TYR A 87 -14.62 14.07 28.24
C TYR A 87 -15.60 13.31 27.32
N ALA A 88 -16.22 14.00 26.35
CA ALA A 88 -17.11 13.35 25.39
C ALA A 88 -16.40 12.26 24.57
N ILE A 89 -15.19 12.58 24.06
CA ILE A 89 -14.36 11.64 23.30
C ILE A 89 -13.95 10.46 24.18
N HIS A 90 -13.51 10.74 25.41
CA HIS A 90 -13.12 9.72 26.39
C HIS A 90 -14.26 8.74 26.68
N ASN A 91 -15.47 9.24 26.95
CA ASN A 91 -16.62 8.39 27.22
C ASN A 91 -16.97 7.51 26.02
N GLN A 92 -16.95 8.07 24.81
CA GLN A 92 -17.28 7.31 23.62
C GLN A 92 -16.27 6.20 23.33
N ARG A 93 -14.95 6.48 23.44
CA ARG A 93 -13.90 5.47 23.24
C ARG A 93 -13.90 4.37 24.32
N HIS A 94 -14.33 4.68 25.54
CA HIS A 94 -14.46 3.69 26.61
C HIS A 94 -15.65 2.75 26.39
N ARG A 95 -16.73 3.25 25.76
CA ARG A 95 -17.88 2.42 25.39
C ARG A 95 -17.60 1.53 24.19
N ARG A 96 -16.85 2.02 23.20
CA ARG A 96 -16.49 1.26 22.00
C ARG A 96 -15.30 1.85 21.26
N ASN A 97 -14.73 1.04 20.37
CA ASN A 97 -13.77 1.55 19.40
C ASN A 97 -14.42 2.60 18.48
N LEU A 98 -13.70 3.71 18.30
CA LEU A 98 -14.07 4.75 17.34
C LEU A 98 -13.77 4.27 15.91
N THR A 99 -14.68 4.55 14.98
CA THR A 99 -14.45 4.31 13.55
C THR A 99 -13.47 5.34 12.98
N ASP A 100 -12.90 5.04 11.81
CA ASP A 100 -12.01 5.99 11.14
C ASP A 100 -12.71 7.32 10.79
N ALA A 101 -14.01 7.27 10.48
CA ALA A 101 -14.88 8.44 10.29
C ALA A 101 -15.02 9.28 11.58
N GLU A 102 -15.17 8.65 12.74
CA GLU A 102 -15.26 9.36 14.02
C GLU A 102 -13.92 9.92 14.46
N ILE A 103 -12.84 9.15 14.24
CA ILE A 103 -11.48 9.59 14.52
C ILE A 103 -11.14 10.85 13.72
N ILE A 104 -11.45 10.88 12.42
CA ILE A 104 -11.11 12.04 11.59
C ILE A 104 -11.90 13.28 12.00
N ARG A 105 -13.18 13.13 12.38
CA ARG A 105 -14.01 14.23 12.95
C ARG A 105 -13.46 14.74 14.26
N CYS A 106 -13.10 13.85 15.20
CA CYS A 106 -12.51 14.25 16.49
C CYS A 106 -11.22 15.06 16.28
N ILE A 107 -10.35 14.60 15.37
CA ILE A 107 -9.10 15.30 15.06
C ILE A 107 -9.39 16.67 14.43
N GLU A 108 -10.34 16.75 13.50
CA GLU A 108 -10.70 18.01 12.84
C GLU A 108 -11.21 19.06 13.85
N VAL A 109 -12.11 18.66 14.76
CA VAL A 109 -12.64 19.54 15.82
C VAL A 109 -11.52 20.02 16.75
N LEU A 110 -10.70 19.10 17.26
CA LEU A 110 -9.59 19.42 18.16
C LEU A 110 -8.55 20.33 17.49
N ASP A 111 -8.23 20.11 16.21
CA ASP A 111 -7.25 20.92 15.48
C ASP A 111 -7.78 22.31 15.11
N ARG A 112 -9.08 22.45 14.79
CA ARG A 112 -9.72 23.74 14.51
C ARG A 112 -9.66 24.66 15.72
N ARG A 113 -9.82 24.11 16.93
CA ARG A 113 -9.77 24.86 18.18
C ARG A 113 -8.40 25.33 18.59
N LYS A 114 -7.37 24.47 18.46
CA LYS A 114 -5.98 24.89 18.72
C LYS A 114 -5.59 26.12 17.89
N LYS A 115 -6.05 26.21 16.64
CA LYS A 115 -5.83 27.38 15.78
C LYS A 115 -6.56 28.65 16.24
N GLN A 116 -7.69 28.53 16.96
CA GLN A 116 -8.44 29.66 17.49
C GLN A 116 -7.82 30.18 18.81
N GLY A 117 -7.35 29.28 19.68
CA GLY A 117 -6.68 29.64 20.94
C GLY A 117 -5.33 30.34 20.75
N GLU A 118 -4.56 29.97 19.71
CA GLU A 118 -3.29 30.65 19.36
C GLU A 118 -3.47 32.12 18.92
N GLY A 119 -4.71 32.56 18.63
CA GLY A 119 -5.04 33.92 18.21
C GLY A 119 -5.41 34.89 19.33
N GLN A 120 -5.65 34.42 20.57
CA GLN A 120 -6.19 35.27 21.66
C GLN A 120 -5.16 35.67 22.74
N GLU A 121 -3.94 35.13 22.73
CA GLU A 121 -2.85 35.61 23.61
C GLU A 121 -1.69 36.20 22.79
N ARG A 122 -1.82 37.47 22.37
CA ARG A 122 -0.64 38.33 22.09
C ARG A 122 -0.94 39.77 22.47
N ASP A 123 -0.78 40.08 23.75
CA ASP A 123 -0.54 41.47 24.16
C ASP A 123 0.91 41.86 23.82
N LYS A 124 1.01 43.11 23.37
CA LYS A 124 2.13 43.93 22.86
C LYS A 124 3.55 43.35 22.81
N GLY A 125 4.04 43.26 21.57
CA GLY A 125 5.34 43.82 21.21
C GLY A 125 6.56 42.91 21.33
N GLN A 126 6.71 41.94 20.43
CA GLN A 126 7.98 41.53 19.83
C GLN A 126 7.72 40.51 18.72
N PHE A 127 8.24 40.78 17.52
CA PHE A 127 8.26 39.81 16.43
C PHE A 127 9.19 38.65 16.81
N GLN A 128 8.65 37.44 16.98
CA GLN A 128 9.40 36.20 17.16
C GLN A 128 9.04 35.15 16.09
N PRO A 129 9.98 34.27 15.72
CA PRO A 129 9.96 33.53 14.46
C PRO A 129 8.95 32.36 14.45
N LYS A 130 8.66 31.86 13.24
CA LYS A 130 7.84 30.67 12.95
C LYS A 130 8.10 29.53 13.94
N ALA A 131 7.02 28.94 14.45
CA ALA A 131 7.02 27.87 15.45
C ALA A 131 8.04 26.74 15.14
N SER A 132 8.80 26.35 16.16
CA SER A 132 9.80 25.29 16.09
C SER A 132 9.17 23.91 15.84
N HIS A 133 9.93 23.00 15.25
CA HIS A 133 9.53 21.61 14.97
C HIS A 133 9.04 20.82 16.22
N GLU A 134 9.44 21.25 17.42
CA GLU A 134 9.04 20.65 18.71
C GLU A 134 7.59 20.97 19.11
N ALA A 135 7.06 22.16 18.78
CA ALA A 135 5.69 22.55 19.10
C ALA A 135 4.66 21.73 18.28
N ILE A 136 4.99 21.46 17.02
CA ILE A 136 4.19 20.62 16.11
C ILE A 136 4.17 19.16 16.59
N GLY A 137 5.31 18.65 17.09
CA GLY A 137 5.44 17.29 17.60
C GLY A 137 4.65 17.01 18.89
N LYS A 138 4.63 17.97 19.83
CA LYS A 138 3.83 17.88 21.08
C LYS A 138 2.32 17.86 20.78
N SER A 139 1.87 18.71 19.84
CA SER A 139 0.45 18.82 19.48
C SER A 139 -0.17 17.52 18.95
N ALA A 140 0.56 16.72 18.15
CA ALA A 140 0.06 15.43 17.66
C ALA A 140 -0.09 14.40 18.78
N GLN A 141 0.82 14.42 19.75
CA GLN A 141 0.85 13.47 20.85
C GLN A 141 -0.28 13.73 21.84
N ASP A 142 -0.64 14.99 22.08
CA ASP A 142 -1.76 15.35 22.95
C ASP A 142 -3.11 14.96 22.31
N THR A 143 -3.29 15.25 21.02
CA THR A 143 -4.48 14.79 20.27
C THR A 143 -4.59 13.27 20.28
N ALA A 144 -3.47 12.55 20.14
CA ALA A 144 -3.43 11.10 20.21
C ALA A 144 -3.87 10.56 21.58
N LYS A 145 -3.48 11.21 22.68
CA LYS A 145 -3.91 10.84 24.04
C LYS A 145 -5.41 11.01 24.25
N VAL A 146 -5.97 12.15 23.81
CA VAL A 146 -7.41 12.44 23.92
C VAL A 146 -8.23 11.42 23.14
N VAL A 147 -7.92 11.25 21.85
CA VAL A 147 -8.66 10.34 20.95
C VAL A 147 -8.40 8.87 21.25
N GLY A 148 -7.27 8.53 21.88
CA GLY A 148 -6.92 7.15 22.26
C GLY A 148 -6.33 6.33 21.12
N ILE A 149 -5.54 6.96 20.25
CA ILE A 149 -4.94 6.33 19.08
C ILE A 149 -3.43 6.59 19.02
N SER A 150 -2.72 5.96 18.09
CA SER A 150 -1.29 6.23 17.91
C SER A 150 -1.05 7.62 17.32
N ARG A 151 0.05 8.25 17.72
CA ARG A 151 0.54 9.51 17.12
C ARG A 151 0.61 9.41 15.59
N ALA A 152 1.10 8.29 15.05
CA ALA A 152 1.17 8.06 13.61
C ALA A 152 -0.21 8.08 12.93
N LYS A 153 -1.27 7.59 13.59
CA LYS A 153 -2.63 7.63 13.04
C LYS A 153 -3.17 9.06 13.01
N VAL A 154 -2.86 9.89 14.01
CA VAL A 154 -3.17 11.33 14.01
C VAL A 154 -2.48 12.04 12.84
N GLU A 155 -1.18 11.81 12.65
CA GLU A 155 -0.43 12.43 11.55
C GLU A 155 -0.97 12.02 10.16
N ARG A 156 -1.39 10.77 9.99
CA ARG A 156 -2.06 10.29 8.77
C ARG A 156 -3.40 10.98 8.55
N ALA A 157 -4.24 11.06 9.57
CA ALA A 157 -5.54 11.73 9.49
C ALA A 157 -5.38 13.22 9.13
N ARG A 158 -4.44 13.94 9.77
CA ARG A 158 -4.11 15.33 9.43
C ARG A 158 -3.67 15.48 7.98
N THR A 159 -2.83 14.56 7.50
CA THR A 159 -2.40 14.55 6.10
C THR A 159 -3.58 14.41 5.14
N VAL A 160 -4.54 13.53 5.46
CA VAL A 160 -5.76 13.34 4.67
C VAL A 160 -6.60 14.62 4.67
N LEU A 161 -6.87 15.20 5.85
CA LEU A 161 -7.64 16.44 5.98
C LEU A 161 -7.04 17.61 5.20
N GLN A 162 -5.71 17.73 5.19
CA GLN A 162 -5.00 18.85 4.58
C GLN A 162 -4.79 18.71 3.07
N HIS A 163 -4.60 17.48 2.57
CA HIS A 163 -4.07 17.27 1.22
C HIS A 163 -4.83 16.26 0.37
N ALA A 164 -5.78 15.51 0.93
CA ALA A 164 -6.59 14.61 0.12
C ALA A 164 -7.56 15.41 -0.75
N GLU A 165 -8.01 14.80 -1.85
CA GLU A 165 -9.11 15.34 -2.64
C GLU A 165 -10.45 15.17 -1.92
N GLU A 166 -11.43 16.02 -2.21
CA GLU A 166 -12.73 15.96 -1.54
C GLU A 166 -13.40 14.59 -1.60
N PRO A 167 -13.41 13.85 -2.74
CA PRO A 167 -13.99 12.50 -2.77
C PRO A 167 -13.33 11.51 -1.80
N LEU A 168 -12.02 11.66 -1.54
CA LEU A 168 -11.32 10.81 -0.57
C LEU A 168 -11.65 11.20 0.88
N LYS A 169 -11.81 12.50 1.15
CA LYS A 169 -12.24 12.98 2.47
C LYS A 169 -13.65 12.50 2.77
N GLU A 170 -14.56 12.66 1.82
CA GLU A 170 -15.96 12.23 1.92
C GLU A 170 -16.05 10.72 2.16
N ALA A 171 -15.31 9.90 1.41
CA ALA A 171 -15.30 8.45 1.60
C ALA A 171 -14.83 8.04 3.02
N VAL A 172 -13.84 8.74 3.59
CA VAL A 172 -13.41 8.49 4.97
C VAL A 172 -14.46 8.95 5.98
N GLN A 173 -15.06 10.12 5.77
CA GLN A 173 -16.10 10.67 6.64
C GLN A 173 -17.39 9.85 6.63
N ALA A 174 -17.72 9.23 5.49
CA ALA A 174 -18.83 8.29 5.31
C ALA A 174 -18.52 6.90 5.89
N GLY A 175 -17.25 6.61 6.23
CA GLY A 175 -16.83 5.30 6.75
C GLY A 175 -16.64 4.23 5.66
N GLU A 176 -16.64 4.61 4.39
CA GLU A 176 -16.42 3.74 3.24
C GLU A 176 -14.93 3.45 3.01
N MET A 177 -14.05 4.32 3.54
CA MET A 177 -12.59 4.21 3.40
C MET A 177 -11.87 4.39 4.73
N SER A 178 -10.83 3.59 4.98
CA SER A 178 -9.97 3.79 6.15
C SER A 178 -9.06 5.02 5.98
N ILE A 179 -8.70 5.66 7.09
CA ILE A 179 -7.71 6.77 7.13
C ILE A 179 -6.40 6.34 6.46
N ASN A 180 -5.99 5.07 6.67
CA ASN A 180 -4.75 4.58 6.09
C ASN A 180 -4.82 4.44 4.56
N GLN A 181 -5.94 3.95 4.02
CA GLN A 181 -6.13 3.88 2.56
C GLN A 181 -6.13 5.28 1.95
N ALA A 182 -6.92 6.20 2.51
CA ALA A 182 -6.96 7.59 2.05
C ALA A 182 -5.58 8.26 2.13
N TYR A 183 -4.82 8.00 3.21
CA TYR A 183 -3.46 8.51 3.36
C TYR A 183 -2.52 8.01 2.26
N GLN A 184 -2.53 6.71 1.92
CA GLN A 184 -1.68 6.17 0.87
C GLN A 184 -2.01 6.78 -0.50
N LEU A 185 -3.30 6.85 -0.85
CA LEU A 185 -3.77 7.49 -2.08
C LEU A 185 -3.35 8.96 -2.16
N THR A 186 -3.54 9.70 -1.06
CA THR A 186 -3.11 11.09 -0.93
C THR A 186 -1.61 11.23 -1.13
N GLN A 187 -0.80 10.36 -0.51
CA GLN A 187 0.66 10.39 -0.63
C GLN A 187 1.15 10.02 -2.03
N GLU A 188 0.53 9.06 -2.70
CA GLU A 188 0.86 8.72 -4.08
C GLU A 188 0.56 9.86 -5.03
N LYS A 189 -0.62 10.50 -4.89
CA LYS A 189 -0.96 11.66 -5.69
C LYS A 189 -0.04 12.84 -5.40
N ARG A 190 0.31 13.07 -4.13
CA ARG A 190 1.32 14.06 -3.76
C ARG A 190 2.68 13.72 -4.34
N LYS A 191 3.12 12.46 -4.37
CA LYS A 191 4.37 12.07 -5.06
C LYS A 191 4.33 12.28 -6.57
N LEU A 192 3.14 12.20 -7.18
CA LEU A 192 2.92 12.49 -8.60
C LEU A 192 2.88 14.01 -8.88
N GLN A 193 2.43 14.82 -7.91
CA GLN A 193 2.30 16.28 -8.01
C GLN A 193 3.49 17.06 -7.42
N ASP A 194 4.26 16.43 -6.56
CA ASP A 194 5.49 16.97 -6.00
C ASP A 194 6.47 17.11 -7.15
N THR A 195 6.75 18.37 -7.51
CA THR A 195 7.75 18.77 -8.50
C THR A 195 9.18 18.46 -8.03
N GLY A 196 9.32 17.78 -6.89
CA GLY A 196 10.49 17.02 -6.54
C GLY A 196 10.98 16.13 -7.69
N LYS A 197 12.29 16.03 -7.81
CA LYS A 197 12.97 15.16 -8.76
C LYS A 197 12.50 13.70 -8.54
N ALA A 198 11.80 13.11 -9.52
CA ALA A 198 11.44 11.69 -9.48
C ALA A 198 12.70 10.85 -9.17
N VAL A 199 12.59 9.82 -8.33
CA VAL A 199 13.70 8.91 -7.96
C VAL A 199 13.23 7.46 -8.00
N PHE A 200 14.17 6.51 -7.97
CA PHE A 200 13.86 5.10 -7.87
C PHE A 200 13.18 4.74 -6.54
N ASN A 201 12.39 3.66 -6.57
CA ASN A 201 11.85 3.06 -5.36
C ASN A 201 12.83 2.00 -4.85
N ARG A 202 13.07 1.94 -3.55
CA ARG A 202 13.88 0.88 -2.95
C ARG A 202 13.08 -0.43 -2.86
N THR A 203 13.70 -1.55 -3.21
CA THR A 203 13.06 -2.87 -3.15
C THR A 203 12.97 -3.40 -1.71
N ASN A 204 12.13 -4.41 -1.53
CA ASN A 204 12.03 -5.22 -0.31
C ASN A 204 12.45 -6.67 -0.61
N ASP A 205 12.26 -7.58 0.35
CA ASP A 205 12.69 -8.97 0.24
C ASP A 205 12.08 -9.78 -0.92
N ASN A 206 11.04 -9.26 -1.59
CA ASN A 206 10.41 -9.94 -2.73
C ASN A 206 11.20 -9.77 -4.05
N ILE A 207 12.05 -8.74 -4.14
CA ILE A 207 12.84 -8.41 -5.34
C ILE A 207 14.30 -8.28 -4.90
N LYS A 208 14.98 -9.39 -4.57
CA LYS A 208 16.37 -9.37 -4.08
C LYS A 208 17.46 -9.31 -5.16
N TRP A 209 17.06 -9.56 -6.40
CA TRP A 209 17.91 -9.50 -7.58
C TRP A 209 18.15 -8.06 -8.10
N ALA A 210 17.40 -7.09 -7.56
CA ALA A 210 17.57 -5.67 -7.79
C ALA A 210 17.36 -4.89 -6.48
N SER A 211 18.18 -3.87 -6.21
CA SER A 211 17.99 -3.02 -5.02
C SER A 211 16.95 -1.92 -5.22
N TRP A 212 16.58 -1.69 -6.48
CA TRP A 212 15.71 -0.60 -6.90
C TRP A 212 14.66 -1.08 -7.90
N THR A 213 13.51 -0.40 -7.95
CA THR A 213 12.55 -0.49 -9.05
C THR A 213 12.31 0.88 -9.67
N TRP A 214 12.00 0.85 -10.95
CA TRP A 214 11.67 2.04 -11.72
C TRP A 214 10.54 1.71 -12.69
N ASN A 215 9.42 2.44 -12.62
CA ASN A 215 8.19 2.14 -13.34
C ASN A 215 7.72 3.34 -14.18
N PRO A 216 8.43 3.70 -15.26
CA PRO A 216 7.99 4.71 -16.23
C PRO A 216 6.77 4.24 -17.03
N VAL A 217 6.52 2.93 -17.08
CA VAL A 217 5.27 2.33 -17.55
C VAL A 217 4.69 1.47 -16.43
N THR A 218 3.38 1.54 -16.23
CA THR A 218 2.62 0.66 -15.32
C THR A 218 1.47 0.00 -16.08
N GLY A 219 0.99 -1.15 -15.60
CA GLY A 219 -0.13 -1.84 -16.20
C GLY A 219 0.28 -2.87 -17.25
N CYS A 220 -0.51 -3.93 -17.37
CA CYS A 220 -0.18 -5.09 -18.21
C CYS A 220 -1.43 -5.88 -18.56
N LYS A 221 -1.56 -6.28 -19.83
CA LYS A 221 -2.72 -7.04 -20.33
C LYS A 221 -2.54 -8.56 -20.31
N HIS A 222 -1.40 -9.07 -19.80
CA HIS A 222 -1.23 -10.52 -19.62
C HIS A 222 -2.18 -11.05 -18.55
N GLY A 223 -3.02 -12.04 -18.90
CA GLY A 223 -3.98 -12.68 -17.99
C GLY A 223 -3.37 -13.69 -17.00
N CYS A 224 -2.27 -13.35 -16.33
CA CYS A 224 -1.59 -14.28 -15.43
C CYS A 224 -2.38 -14.46 -14.12
N PRO A 225 -2.72 -15.70 -13.71
CA PRO A 225 -3.52 -15.96 -12.50
C PRO A 225 -2.75 -15.72 -11.19
N TYR A 226 -1.45 -15.45 -11.25
CA TYR A 226 -0.55 -15.27 -10.10
C TYR A 226 0.06 -13.85 -10.02
N CYS A 227 -0.53 -12.88 -10.74
CA CYS A 227 0.08 -11.57 -10.96
C CYS A 227 0.00 -10.65 -9.72
N TYR A 228 1.10 -10.57 -8.95
CA TYR A 228 1.17 -9.67 -7.80
C TYR A 228 0.92 -8.19 -8.17
N ALA A 229 1.37 -7.76 -9.36
CA ALA A 229 1.22 -6.37 -9.80
C ALA A 229 -0.26 -6.02 -10.04
N ARG A 230 -1.05 -6.97 -10.54
CA ARG A 230 -2.50 -6.85 -10.70
C ARG A 230 -3.20 -6.78 -9.34
N ASP A 231 -2.81 -7.64 -8.39
CA ASP A 231 -3.37 -7.63 -7.03
C ASP A 231 -3.12 -6.29 -6.32
N ILE A 232 -1.90 -5.76 -6.45
CA ILE A 232 -1.53 -4.43 -5.92
C ILE A 232 -2.37 -3.35 -6.61
N ALA A 233 -2.44 -3.35 -7.94
CA ALA A 233 -3.20 -2.35 -8.67
C ALA A 233 -4.69 -2.38 -8.32
N ALA A 234 -5.30 -3.56 -8.18
CA ALA A 234 -6.70 -3.69 -7.74
C ALA A 234 -6.91 -3.14 -6.32
N ARG A 235 -5.96 -3.37 -5.40
CA ARG A 235 -6.02 -2.89 -4.03
C ARG A 235 -5.95 -1.36 -3.92
N PHE A 236 -5.10 -0.72 -4.72
CA PHE A 236 -4.85 0.73 -4.62
C PHE A 236 -5.68 1.55 -5.60
N TYR A 237 -6.01 1.02 -6.77
CA TYR A 237 -6.65 1.80 -7.85
C TYR A 237 -8.01 1.23 -8.28
N GLY A 238 -8.49 0.16 -7.64
CA GLY A 238 -9.76 -0.49 -7.97
C GLY A 238 -9.74 -1.28 -9.28
N ASN A 239 -10.90 -1.76 -9.69
CA ASN A 239 -11.07 -2.50 -10.95
C ASN A 239 -10.78 -1.58 -12.15
N GLY A 240 -9.92 -2.03 -13.07
CA GLY A 240 -9.43 -1.24 -14.20
C GLY A 240 -8.13 -0.48 -13.94
N GLY A 241 -7.63 -0.47 -12.69
CA GLY A 241 -6.39 0.21 -12.30
C GLY A 241 -5.09 -0.40 -12.85
N PHE A 242 -5.16 -1.47 -13.64
CA PHE A 242 -4.00 -2.16 -14.23
C PHE A 242 -3.89 -1.99 -15.76
N GLU A 243 -4.61 -1.03 -16.33
CA GLU A 243 -4.44 -0.64 -17.73
C GLU A 243 -3.06 0.00 -17.98
N PRO A 244 -2.44 -0.25 -19.15
CA PRO A 244 -1.15 0.34 -19.50
C PRO A 244 -1.17 1.87 -19.46
N ARG A 245 -0.22 2.46 -18.74
CA ARG A 245 -0.04 3.92 -18.63
C ARG A 245 1.43 4.28 -18.66
N PHE A 246 1.74 5.36 -19.37
CA PHE A 246 3.05 5.99 -19.40
C PHE A 246 3.13 7.14 -18.40
N HIS A 247 4.30 7.28 -17.77
CA HIS A 247 4.61 8.25 -16.74
C HIS A 247 5.89 9.02 -17.12
N PRO A 248 5.80 9.99 -18.05
CA PRO A 248 6.96 10.73 -18.54
C PRO A 248 7.76 11.41 -17.42
N GLU A 249 7.09 11.85 -16.36
CA GLU A 249 7.71 12.51 -15.22
C GLU A 249 8.73 11.61 -14.50
N ARG A 250 8.57 10.28 -14.63
CA ARG A 250 9.47 9.29 -14.01
C ARG A 250 10.72 9.03 -14.84
N LEU A 251 10.81 9.53 -16.07
CA LEU A 251 11.99 9.30 -16.93
C LEU A 251 13.28 9.87 -16.35
N HIS A 252 13.18 10.87 -15.47
CA HIS A 252 14.33 11.48 -14.81
C HIS A 252 14.79 10.74 -13.54
N ALA A 253 14.08 9.69 -13.10
CA ALA A 253 14.46 8.93 -11.91
C ALA A 253 15.89 8.37 -11.92
N PRO A 254 16.42 7.84 -13.05
CA PRO A 254 17.80 7.41 -13.16
C PRO A 254 18.86 8.45 -12.78
N VAL A 255 18.70 9.68 -13.27
CA VAL A 255 19.68 10.76 -13.06
C VAL A 255 19.53 11.41 -11.68
N ASN A 256 18.33 11.38 -11.13
CA ASN A 256 18.02 11.98 -9.84
C ASN A 256 18.35 11.08 -8.64
N THR A 257 18.43 9.77 -8.87
CA THR A 257 18.77 8.82 -7.81
C THR A 257 20.28 8.75 -7.61
N LYS A 258 20.74 8.91 -6.36
CA LYS A 258 22.16 8.80 -6.02
C LYS A 258 22.64 7.35 -6.18
N PRO A 259 23.67 7.08 -6.99
CA PRO A 259 24.20 5.73 -7.15
C PRO A 259 24.91 5.23 -5.88
N PRO A 260 24.97 3.90 -5.68
CA PRO A 260 25.84 3.26 -4.69
C PRO A 260 27.31 3.65 -4.89
N LYS A 261 28.11 3.50 -3.83
CA LYS A 261 29.54 3.88 -3.87
C LYS A 261 30.32 2.93 -4.77
N THR A 262 31.49 3.39 -5.22
CA THR A 262 32.46 2.52 -5.91
C THR A 262 32.90 1.40 -4.97
N GLY A 263 32.86 0.15 -5.43
CA GLY A 263 33.21 -1.04 -4.64
C GLY A 263 32.02 -1.76 -4.01
N ASP A 264 30.83 -1.16 -3.99
CA ASP A 264 29.61 -1.86 -3.53
C ASP A 264 29.30 -3.07 -4.46
N PRO A 265 28.73 -4.17 -3.93
CA PRO A 265 28.38 -5.33 -4.74
C PRO A 265 27.51 -4.95 -5.94
N ILE A 266 27.74 -5.58 -7.10
CA ILE A 266 27.08 -5.21 -8.37
C ILE A 266 25.55 -5.14 -8.27
N GLY A 267 24.93 -6.02 -7.48
CA GLY A 267 23.48 -6.06 -7.26
C GLY A 267 22.90 -4.81 -6.56
N THR A 268 23.72 -3.98 -5.92
CA THR A 268 23.29 -2.70 -5.33
C THR A 268 22.90 -1.67 -6.39
N ARG A 269 23.47 -1.80 -7.59
CA ARG A 269 23.20 -0.94 -8.76
C ARG A 269 22.10 -1.48 -9.67
N ASN A 270 21.57 -2.66 -9.38
CA ASN A 270 20.52 -3.28 -10.18
C ASN A 270 19.17 -2.58 -9.95
N VAL A 271 18.54 -2.16 -11.05
CA VAL A 271 17.24 -1.50 -11.12
C VAL A 271 16.30 -2.38 -11.94
N PHE A 272 15.23 -2.90 -11.32
CA PHE A 272 14.22 -3.65 -12.04
C PHE A 272 13.24 -2.69 -12.74
N VAL A 273 13.28 -2.69 -14.06
CA VAL A 273 12.49 -1.79 -14.90
C VAL A 273 11.10 -2.37 -15.12
N CYS A 274 10.08 -1.54 -14.92
CA CYS A 274 8.68 -1.88 -15.13
C CYS A 274 8.24 -3.11 -14.32
N SER A 275 8.63 -3.18 -13.04
CA SER A 275 8.17 -4.22 -12.10
C SER A 275 6.64 -4.32 -11.95
N MET A 276 5.89 -3.31 -12.40
CA MET A 276 4.43 -3.25 -12.38
C MET A 276 3.82 -3.29 -13.80
N ALA A 277 4.57 -3.71 -14.82
CA ALA A 277 4.15 -3.77 -16.21
C ALA A 277 4.91 -4.85 -17.00
N ASP A 278 4.56 -5.01 -18.27
CA ASP A 278 5.46 -5.61 -19.27
C ASP A 278 5.71 -4.53 -20.33
N LEU A 279 6.90 -3.92 -20.30
CA LEU A 279 7.27 -2.80 -21.18
C LEU A 279 7.23 -3.19 -22.67
N PHE A 280 7.39 -4.47 -22.98
CA PHE A 280 7.46 -4.99 -24.35
C PHE A 280 6.18 -5.74 -24.75
N GLY A 281 5.09 -5.55 -24.00
CA GLY A 281 3.75 -5.98 -24.39
C GLY A 281 3.36 -5.42 -25.76
N ASN A 282 2.62 -6.20 -26.56
CA ASN A 282 2.15 -5.74 -27.87
C ASN A 282 1.23 -4.50 -27.81
N TRP A 283 0.69 -4.20 -26.62
CA TRP A 283 -0.13 -3.02 -26.35
C TRP A 283 0.68 -1.77 -25.94
N VAL A 284 2.01 -1.89 -25.79
CA VAL A 284 2.86 -0.76 -25.44
C VAL A 284 3.38 -0.09 -26.72
N PRO A 285 3.10 1.22 -26.93
CA PRO A 285 3.61 1.96 -28.07
C PRO A 285 5.14 1.97 -28.14
N GLN A 286 5.68 1.96 -29.37
CA GLN A 286 7.13 2.00 -29.60
C GLN A 286 7.78 3.23 -28.96
N GLU A 287 7.15 4.39 -29.07
CA GLU A 287 7.65 5.66 -28.53
C GLU A 287 7.90 5.62 -27.02
N TRP A 288 7.13 4.83 -26.26
CA TRP A 288 7.34 4.68 -24.81
C TRP A 288 8.59 3.85 -24.53
N ILE A 289 8.80 2.79 -25.32
CA ILE A 289 9.97 1.92 -25.22
C ILE A 289 11.23 2.71 -25.52
N ASP A 290 11.21 3.51 -26.59
CA ASP A 290 12.36 4.31 -27.03
C ASP A 290 12.76 5.35 -25.97
N GLN A 291 11.78 6.06 -25.38
CA GLN A 291 12.04 7.03 -24.31
C GLN A 291 12.63 6.38 -23.05
N VAL A 292 12.17 5.18 -22.68
CA VAL A 292 12.71 4.45 -21.54
C VAL A 292 14.15 4.00 -21.81
N ILE A 293 14.44 3.49 -23.02
CA ILE A 293 15.79 3.07 -23.41
C ILE A 293 16.75 4.27 -23.44
N GLU A 294 16.30 5.43 -23.91
CA GLU A 294 17.11 6.65 -23.91
C GLU A 294 17.45 7.11 -22.49
N ALA A 295 16.47 7.09 -21.58
CA ALA A 295 16.72 7.39 -20.16
C ALA A 295 17.72 6.40 -19.51
N VAL A 296 17.74 5.13 -19.95
CA VAL A 296 18.76 4.15 -19.52
C VAL A 296 20.15 4.49 -20.05
N ARG A 297 20.24 4.91 -21.33
CA ARG A 297 21.51 5.30 -21.97
C ARG A 297 22.16 6.48 -21.26
N GLN A 298 21.36 7.43 -20.77
CA GLN A 298 21.82 8.61 -20.03
C GLN A 298 22.24 8.32 -18.57
N ALA A 299 22.13 7.07 -18.10
CA ALA A 299 22.41 6.71 -16.71
C ALA A 299 23.34 5.48 -16.58
N PRO A 300 24.56 5.55 -17.14
CA PRO A 300 25.50 4.41 -17.23
C PRO A 300 25.99 3.86 -15.89
N GLN A 301 25.79 4.59 -14.79
CA GLN A 301 26.16 4.19 -13.44
C GLN A 301 25.29 3.08 -12.83
N TRP A 302 24.15 2.75 -13.46
CA TRP A 302 23.15 1.77 -13.01
C TRP A 302 23.06 0.58 -13.95
N ASN A 303 22.67 -0.60 -13.45
CA ASN A 303 22.31 -1.75 -14.29
C ASN A 303 20.79 -1.86 -14.38
N PHE A 304 20.20 -1.79 -15.57
CA PHE A 304 18.77 -1.83 -15.78
C PHE A 304 18.31 -3.21 -16.24
N LEU A 305 17.51 -3.89 -15.41
CA LEU A 305 17.03 -5.23 -15.68
C LEU A 305 15.65 -5.14 -16.33
N PHE A 306 15.59 -5.52 -17.60
CA PHE A 306 14.37 -5.59 -18.39
C PHE A 306 13.88 -7.04 -18.45
N LEU A 307 12.60 -7.28 -18.15
CA LEU A 307 11.99 -8.60 -18.20
C LEU A 307 10.65 -8.55 -18.94
N THR A 308 10.42 -9.48 -19.87
CA THR A 308 9.18 -9.55 -20.65
C THR A 308 8.73 -10.97 -20.95
N LYS A 309 7.43 -11.14 -21.24
CA LYS A 309 6.87 -12.37 -21.84
C LYS A 309 6.78 -12.31 -23.37
N ASN A 310 7.22 -11.22 -23.99
CA ASN A 310 7.18 -10.99 -25.43
C ASN A 310 8.60 -10.85 -26.00
N PRO A 311 9.46 -11.89 -25.95
CA PRO A 311 10.88 -11.74 -26.26
C PRO A 311 11.17 -11.31 -27.71
N ALA A 312 10.25 -11.55 -28.64
CA ALA A 312 10.38 -11.08 -30.02
C ALA A 312 10.51 -9.55 -30.13
N ARG A 313 9.88 -8.81 -29.20
CA ARG A 313 9.91 -7.34 -29.15
C ARG A 313 11.25 -6.75 -28.72
N LEU A 314 12.17 -7.58 -28.23
CA LEU A 314 13.52 -7.18 -27.84
C LEU A 314 14.52 -7.21 -29.02
N VAL A 315 14.17 -7.90 -30.10
CA VAL A 315 15.04 -8.09 -31.27
C VAL A 315 15.14 -6.77 -32.06
N GLY A 316 16.37 -6.40 -32.44
CA GLY A 316 16.64 -5.20 -33.24
C GLY A 316 16.79 -3.91 -32.44
N ILE A 317 16.55 -3.95 -31.12
CA ILE A 317 16.85 -2.81 -30.23
C ILE A 317 18.36 -2.66 -30.08
N ASP A 318 18.87 -1.44 -30.22
CA ASP A 318 20.24 -1.08 -29.86
C ASP A 318 20.35 -0.88 -28.35
N TRP A 319 20.66 -1.96 -27.64
CA TRP A 319 20.71 -1.99 -26.19
C TRP A 319 21.94 -1.25 -25.65
N PRO A 320 21.78 -0.28 -24.73
CA PRO A 320 22.92 0.34 -24.08
C PRO A 320 23.64 -0.68 -23.18
N HIS A 321 24.95 -0.50 -22.99
CA HIS A 321 25.81 -1.46 -22.30
C HIS A 321 25.36 -1.82 -20.87
N ASN A 322 24.59 -0.93 -20.24
CA ASN A 322 24.08 -1.05 -18.89
C ASN A 322 22.66 -1.65 -18.82
N ALA A 323 22.11 -2.12 -19.95
CA ALA A 323 20.85 -2.86 -20.02
C ALA A 323 21.08 -4.38 -19.94
N TRP A 324 20.50 -5.01 -18.93
CA TRP A 324 20.41 -6.45 -18.77
C TRP A 324 19.03 -6.88 -19.24
N VAL A 325 18.98 -7.79 -20.22
CA VAL A 325 17.75 -8.09 -20.95
C VAL A 325 17.36 -9.52 -20.73
N GLY A 326 16.10 -9.76 -20.35
CA GLY A 326 15.64 -11.11 -20.07
C GLY A 326 14.20 -11.36 -20.45
N THR A 327 13.84 -12.64 -20.41
CA THR A 327 12.47 -13.09 -20.68
C THR A 327 11.98 -14.10 -19.66
N THR A 328 10.69 -14.04 -19.36
CA THR A 328 10.02 -14.99 -18.48
C THR A 328 9.68 -16.27 -19.24
N VAL A 329 10.14 -17.40 -18.73
CA VAL A 329 9.78 -18.74 -19.18
C VAL A 329 9.18 -19.48 -17.99
N ASP A 330 7.89 -19.26 -17.76
CA ASP A 330 7.10 -19.89 -16.69
C ASP A 330 6.60 -21.29 -17.07
N CYS A 331 6.55 -21.61 -18.37
CA CYS A 331 6.17 -22.90 -18.93
C CYS A 331 6.94 -23.24 -20.23
N GLN A 332 6.96 -24.52 -20.61
CA GLN A 332 7.68 -25.09 -21.75
C GLN A 332 7.25 -24.45 -23.07
N ALA A 333 5.97 -24.05 -23.20
CA ALA A 333 5.44 -23.39 -24.40
C ALA A 333 6.17 -22.08 -24.74
N ARG A 334 6.85 -21.43 -23.77
CA ARG A 334 7.63 -20.20 -24.01
C ARG A 334 9.08 -20.44 -24.43
N VAL A 335 9.61 -21.65 -24.24
CA VAL A 335 11.03 -21.96 -24.47
C VAL A 335 11.46 -21.63 -25.90
N ALA A 336 10.73 -22.14 -26.91
CA ALA A 336 11.10 -21.95 -28.31
C ALA A 336 11.12 -20.46 -28.73
N ALA A 337 10.18 -19.67 -28.21
CA ALA A 337 10.11 -18.24 -28.48
C ALA A 337 11.30 -17.49 -27.84
N ALA A 338 11.66 -17.87 -26.61
CA ALA A 338 12.84 -17.33 -25.92
C ALA A 338 14.13 -17.65 -26.68
N GLU A 339 14.38 -18.92 -27.02
CA GLU A 339 15.57 -19.35 -27.77
C GLU A 339 15.69 -18.63 -29.12
N LYS A 340 14.58 -18.57 -29.88
CA LYS A 340 14.56 -17.92 -31.20
C LYS A 340 14.89 -16.44 -31.13
N ALA A 341 14.37 -15.73 -30.12
CA ALA A 341 14.62 -14.30 -29.96
C ALA A 341 16.05 -14.03 -29.47
N PHE A 342 16.50 -14.72 -28.42
CA PHE A 342 17.80 -14.49 -27.80
C PHE A 342 18.99 -14.94 -28.63
N ALA A 343 18.77 -15.79 -29.64
CA ALA A 343 19.76 -16.03 -30.70
C ALA A 343 20.10 -14.76 -31.52
N LYS A 344 19.23 -13.74 -31.53
CA LYS A 344 19.38 -12.51 -32.33
C LYS A 344 19.65 -11.25 -31.49
N ILE A 345 19.36 -11.29 -30.18
CA ILE A 345 19.50 -10.14 -29.28
C ILE A 345 20.99 -9.94 -28.95
N LYS A 346 21.44 -8.70 -29.10
CA LYS A 346 22.76 -8.24 -28.66
C LYS A 346 22.57 -7.34 -27.43
N ALA A 347 22.93 -7.84 -26.26
CA ALA A 347 22.92 -7.12 -25.00
C ALA A 347 24.08 -7.60 -24.13
N THR A 348 24.56 -6.77 -23.20
CA THR A 348 25.70 -7.09 -22.32
C THR A 348 25.42 -8.28 -21.43
N VAL A 349 24.20 -8.38 -20.90
CA VAL A 349 23.74 -9.52 -20.10
C VAL A 349 22.38 -9.94 -20.61
N LYS A 350 22.27 -11.23 -20.92
CA LYS A 350 21.03 -11.90 -21.34
C LYS A 350 20.62 -12.87 -20.25
N PHE A 351 19.38 -12.81 -19.79
CA PHE A 351 18.93 -13.68 -18.69
C PHE A 351 17.58 -14.34 -18.94
N LEU A 352 17.39 -15.49 -18.30
CA LEU A 352 16.12 -16.20 -18.24
C LEU A 352 15.54 -16.08 -16.84
N SER A 353 14.26 -15.74 -16.78
CA SER A 353 13.49 -15.80 -15.54
C SER A 353 12.53 -16.98 -15.62
N CYS A 354 12.94 -18.11 -15.07
CA CYS A 354 12.13 -19.31 -14.92
C CYS A 354 11.30 -19.22 -13.64
N GLU A 355 10.44 -18.19 -13.59
CA GLU A 355 9.51 -17.98 -12.49
C GLU A 355 8.17 -17.36 -12.91
N PRO A 356 7.06 -17.78 -12.27
CA PRO A 356 7.00 -18.98 -11.43
C PRO A 356 7.32 -20.24 -12.26
N LEU A 357 8.09 -21.19 -11.70
CA LEU A 357 8.39 -22.45 -12.39
C LEU A 357 7.17 -23.37 -12.30
N LEU A 358 6.28 -23.32 -13.29
CA LEU A 358 5.00 -24.04 -13.27
C LEU A 358 5.12 -25.50 -13.70
N GLU A 359 6.16 -25.84 -14.47
CA GLU A 359 6.42 -27.18 -14.97
C GLU A 359 7.92 -27.40 -15.25
N GLN A 360 8.28 -28.63 -15.64
CA GLN A 360 9.65 -28.91 -16.07
C GLN A 360 9.96 -28.19 -17.40
N LEU A 361 11.12 -27.54 -17.47
CA LEU A 361 11.57 -26.83 -18.67
C LEU A 361 12.80 -27.50 -19.28
N THR A 362 12.71 -27.84 -20.57
CA THR A 362 13.82 -28.36 -21.37
C THR A 362 14.13 -27.38 -22.50
N PHE A 363 15.36 -26.89 -22.51
CA PHE A 363 15.91 -26.03 -23.55
C PHE A 363 16.78 -26.84 -24.50
N LYS A 364 16.73 -26.50 -25.78
CA LYS A 364 17.64 -27.03 -26.81
C LYS A 364 18.99 -26.34 -26.76
N ASN A 365 18.99 -25.03 -26.50
CA ASN A 365 20.20 -24.23 -26.43
C ASN A 365 20.06 -23.08 -25.42
N LEU A 366 20.76 -23.21 -24.30
CA LEU A 366 20.84 -22.16 -23.28
C LEU A 366 22.05 -21.23 -23.43
N LYS A 367 23.05 -21.58 -24.26
CA LYS A 367 24.29 -20.81 -24.39
C LYS A 367 24.12 -19.31 -24.67
N PRO A 368 23.05 -18.83 -25.34
CA PRO A 368 22.84 -17.40 -25.52
C PRO A 368 22.58 -16.61 -24.23
N PHE A 369 22.33 -17.25 -23.10
CA PHE A 369 22.02 -16.60 -21.82
C PHE A 369 23.20 -16.70 -20.86
N ASP A 370 23.39 -15.66 -20.06
CA ASP A 370 24.46 -15.55 -19.07
C ASP A 370 23.96 -15.88 -17.65
N TRP A 371 22.65 -15.74 -17.43
CA TRP A 371 22.05 -15.83 -16.11
C TRP A 371 20.66 -16.50 -16.11
N LEU A 372 20.44 -17.44 -15.19
CA LEU A 372 19.20 -18.18 -15.01
C LEU A 372 18.63 -17.93 -13.61
N ILE A 373 17.46 -17.30 -13.53
CA ILE A 373 16.72 -17.06 -12.28
C ILE A 373 15.66 -18.15 -12.13
N ILE A 374 15.57 -18.75 -10.94
CA ILE A 374 14.57 -19.77 -10.62
C ILE A 374 13.77 -19.31 -9.39
N GLY A 375 12.45 -19.39 -9.48
CA GLY A 375 11.56 -18.93 -8.40
C GLY A 375 10.24 -19.70 -8.32
N PRO A 376 9.65 -19.81 -7.11
CA PRO A 376 8.39 -20.50 -6.90
C PRO A 376 7.19 -19.65 -7.32
N LYS A 377 6.01 -20.27 -7.32
CA LYS A 377 4.73 -19.58 -7.57
C LYS A 377 4.20 -18.92 -6.31
N ARG A 378 3.90 -17.63 -6.37
CA ARG A 378 3.24 -16.91 -5.26
C ARG A 378 1.77 -17.34 -5.16
N VAL A 379 1.33 -17.65 -3.93
CA VAL A 379 -0.06 -17.98 -3.61
C VAL A 379 -0.45 -17.21 -2.34
N GLY A 380 -1.21 -16.12 -2.49
CA GLY A 380 -1.52 -15.25 -1.36
C GLY A 380 -0.24 -14.67 -0.74
N LYS A 381 -0.01 -14.89 0.55
CA LYS A 381 1.24 -14.48 1.24
C LYS A 381 2.35 -15.54 1.15
N ASP A 382 2.04 -16.74 0.67
CA ASP A 382 2.93 -17.90 0.64
C ASP A 382 3.46 -18.20 -0.78
N HIS A 383 4.25 -19.27 -0.88
CA HIS A 383 4.83 -19.74 -2.13
C HIS A 383 4.65 -21.26 -2.30
N GLU A 384 4.04 -21.64 -3.42
CA GLU A 384 3.96 -23.02 -3.90
C GLU A 384 5.30 -23.39 -4.56
N GLN A 385 6.00 -24.36 -3.99
CA GLN A 385 7.34 -24.78 -4.43
C GLN A 385 7.26 -25.69 -5.66
N PRO A 386 8.14 -25.53 -6.66
CA PRO A 386 8.22 -26.45 -7.79
C PRO A 386 8.75 -27.82 -7.33
N LYS A 387 8.54 -28.85 -8.16
CA LYS A 387 9.15 -30.17 -7.90
C LYS A 387 10.69 -30.06 -7.97
N TRP A 388 11.40 -30.72 -7.04
CA TRP A 388 12.87 -30.72 -7.02
C TRP A 388 13.47 -31.13 -8.38
N LYS A 389 12.95 -32.19 -8.98
CA LYS A 389 13.38 -32.69 -10.30
C LYS A 389 13.35 -31.62 -11.40
N TRP A 390 12.41 -30.67 -11.35
CA TRP A 390 12.34 -29.57 -12.33
C TRP A 390 13.48 -28.57 -12.13
N VAL A 391 13.77 -28.24 -10.87
CA VAL A 391 14.90 -27.37 -10.51
C VAL A 391 16.23 -28.04 -10.84
N GLU A 392 16.39 -29.32 -10.50
CA GLU A 392 17.59 -30.11 -10.82
C GLU A 392 17.81 -30.20 -12.34
N ASN A 393 16.75 -30.42 -13.11
CA ASN A 393 16.83 -30.46 -14.56
C ASN A 393 17.32 -29.13 -15.15
N LEU A 394 16.86 -27.99 -14.61
CA LEU A 394 17.36 -26.67 -14.98
C LEU A 394 18.82 -26.45 -14.56
N LEU A 395 19.20 -26.85 -13.34
CA LEU A 395 20.59 -26.78 -12.86
C LEU A 395 21.54 -27.56 -13.76
N SER A 396 21.16 -28.77 -14.17
CA SER A 396 21.95 -29.62 -15.08
C SER A 396 22.15 -28.94 -16.43
N GLN A 397 21.09 -28.36 -17.00
CA GLN A 397 21.17 -27.63 -18.27
C GLN A 397 22.03 -26.36 -18.14
N ALA A 398 21.89 -25.59 -17.07
CA ALA A 398 22.68 -24.39 -16.81
C ALA A 398 24.18 -24.73 -16.67
N ARG A 399 24.52 -25.78 -15.92
CA ARG A 399 25.91 -26.25 -15.78
C ARG A 399 26.52 -26.67 -17.11
N LYS A 400 25.77 -27.41 -17.94
CA LYS A 400 26.22 -27.82 -19.29
C LYS A 400 26.47 -26.63 -20.23
N ALA A 401 25.79 -25.52 -19.99
CA ALA A 401 25.92 -24.29 -20.77
C ALA A 401 26.80 -23.22 -20.13
N ASP A 402 27.42 -23.50 -18.96
CA ASP A 402 28.23 -22.57 -18.16
C ASP A 402 27.49 -21.27 -17.76
N ILE A 403 26.25 -21.42 -17.30
CA ILE A 403 25.36 -20.30 -16.97
C ILE A 403 25.27 -20.10 -15.47
N GLN A 404 25.36 -18.84 -15.03
CA GLN A 404 25.20 -18.49 -13.63
C GLN A 404 23.73 -18.70 -13.20
N VAL A 405 23.52 -19.26 -12.01
CA VAL A 405 22.16 -19.54 -11.51
C VAL A 405 21.87 -18.69 -10.27
N TYR A 406 20.69 -18.09 -10.22
CA TYR A 406 20.18 -17.36 -9.06
C TYR A 406 18.88 -17.99 -8.57
N PHE A 407 18.91 -18.49 -7.33
CA PHE A 407 17.70 -18.92 -6.64
C PHE A 407 17.08 -17.71 -5.99
N LYS A 408 15.80 -17.47 -6.27
CA LYS A 408 15.05 -16.52 -5.45
C LYS A 408 15.08 -16.97 -3.99
N PRO A 409 15.13 -16.04 -3.02
CA PRO A 409 15.12 -16.39 -1.59
C PRO A 409 13.91 -17.26 -1.19
N GLN A 410 12.81 -17.14 -1.93
CA GLN A 410 11.58 -17.90 -1.70
C GLN A 410 11.65 -19.34 -2.24
N LEU A 411 12.66 -19.69 -3.06
CA LEU A 411 12.87 -21.05 -3.55
C LEU A 411 13.56 -21.88 -2.45
N LEU A 412 12.74 -22.60 -1.69
CA LEU A 412 13.16 -23.37 -0.51
C LEU A 412 13.21 -24.88 -0.77
N ILE A 413 12.85 -25.32 -1.98
CA ILE A 413 12.84 -26.73 -2.35
C ILE A 413 14.25 -27.33 -2.27
N ARG A 414 14.32 -28.54 -1.72
CA ARG A 414 15.54 -29.36 -1.60
C ARG A 414 15.21 -30.78 -2.07
N PRO A 415 16.22 -31.60 -2.42
CA PRO A 415 15.99 -33.00 -2.73
C PRO A 415 15.22 -33.67 -1.58
N ARG A 416 14.06 -34.23 -1.90
CA ARG A 416 13.21 -35.02 -0.99
C ARG A 416 12.64 -36.20 -1.79
N GLU A 417 13.55 -37.02 -2.29
CA GLU A 417 13.25 -38.15 -3.16
C GLU A 417 13.29 -39.43 -2.33
N TYR A 418 12.26 -40.26 -2.48
CA TYR A 418 12.26 -41.62 -1.95
C TYR A 418 12.55 -42.58 -3.11
N PRO A 419 13.25 -43.70 -2.86
CA PRO A 419 13.45 -44.71 -3.87
C PRO A 419 12.10 -45.36 -4.22
N GLU A 420 11.44 -44.87 -5.27
CA GLU A 420 10.23 -45.49 -5.80
C GLU A 420 10.62 -46.76 -6.58
N PRO A 421 10.05 -47.94 -6.26
CA PRO A 421 10.39 -49.21 -6.91
C PRO A 421 10.20 -49.19 -8.43
N GLU A 422 9.24 -48.40 -8.92
CA GLU A 422 8.89 -48.32 -10.34
C GLU A 422 9.97 -47.61 -11.17
N ILE A 423 10.66 -46.60 -10.61
CA ILE A 423 11.70 -45.83 -11.29
C ILE A 423 13.00 -46.64 -11.48
N ARG A 424 13.27 -47.65 -10.63
CA ARG A 424 14.45 -48.52 -10.77
C ARG A 424 14.47 -49.29 -12.09
N THR A 425 13.31 -49.61 -12.67
CA THR A 425 13.24 -50.39 -13.90
C THR A 425 13.65 -49.61 -15.16
N ALA A 426 13.56 -48.28 -15.16
CA ALA A 426 13.98 -47.47 -16.31
C ALA A 426 15.51 -47.35 -16.42
N TRP A 427 16.19 -47.06 -15.30
CA TRP A 427 17.65 -46.91 -15.26
C TRP A 427 18.40 -48.24 -15.48
N GLN A 428 17.85 -49.36 -15.00
CA GLN A 428 18.47 -50.68 -15.20
C GLN A 428 18.30 -51.22 -16.62
N ARG A 429 17.30 -50.74 -17.39
CA ARG A 429 17.15 -51.10 -18.80
C ARG A 429 18.15 -50.36 -19.67
N GLU A 430 18.37 -49.05 -19.45
CA GLU A 430 19.35 -48.29 -20.22
C GLU A 430 20.80 -48.72 -19.95
N ALA A 431 21.14 -49.10 -18.71
CA ALA A 431 22.49 -49.56 -18.35
C ALA A 431 22.84 -50.97 -18.84
N ARG A 432 21.88 -51.73 -19.39
CA ARG A 432 22.11 -53.09 -19.93
C ARG A 432 22.11 -53.18 -21.45
N SER A 433 21.87 -52.06 -22.15
CA SER A 433 21.93 -51.96 -23.63
C SER A 433 23.13 -51.15 -24.14
N GLY A 434 24.14 -50.92 -23.30
CA GLY A 434 25.40 -50.26 -23.67
C GLY A 434 26.54 -51.25 -23.84
#